data_AF-A0A2V8DX39-F1
#
_entry.id   AF-A0A2V8DX39-F1
#
_cell.length_a   1.000
_cell.length_b   1.000
_cell.length_c   1.000
_cell.angle_alpha   90.00
_cell.angle_beta   90.00
_cell.angle_gamma   90.00
#
_symmetry.space_group_name_H-M   'P 1'
#
loop_
_entity.id
_entity.type
_entity.pdbx_description
1 polymer ?
#
loop_
_entity_poly.entity_id
_entity_poly.type
_entity_poly.pdbx_seq_one_letter_code
_entity_poly.pdbx_strand_id
1 'polypeptide(L)'
;MHLQTLDLLRCPYCGGRLELVDTMFHQASGNELQDGVLGCECCIFPVVNGIPVLHLDAAATSARGAIEAGRPQLALRAMVGLSEESQAEQFESAIASQSSTYREVVESLARPISWLARSSGRLPVPCSSGGSAPSTYAEAPDT
;
A
#
# COMPACT_ATOMS: atom_id res chain seq x y z
N MET A 1 13.88 2.29 3.31
CA MET A 1 13.88 3.58 2.57
C MET A 1 14.69 4.60 3.33
N HIS A 2 15.63 5.28 2.68
CA HIS A 2 16.37 6.37 3.32
C HIS A 2 15.50 7.63 3.45
N LEU A 3 15.45 8.24 4.64
CA LEU A 3 14.54 9.37 4.90
C LEU A 3 14.90 10.63 4.09
N GLN A 4 16.17 10.83 3.74
CA GLN A 4 16.57 11.95 2.86
C GLN A 4 15.95 11.88 1.46
N THR A 5 15.48 10.70 1.03
CA THR A 5 14.77 10.58 -0.26
C THR A 5 13.45 11.36 -0.25
N LEU A 6 12.85 11.65 0.92
CA LEU A 6 11.64 12.45 1.04
C LEU A 6 11.81 13.89 0.53
N ASP A 7 13.04 14.41 0.48
CA ASP A 7 13.31 15.73 -0.09
C ASP A 7 13.05 15.77 -1.59
N LEU A 8 13.28 14.64 -2.27
CA LEU A 8 13.09 14.46 -3.71
C LEU A 8 11.72 13.86 -4.06
N LEU A 9 11.18 13.01 -3.19
CA LEU A 9 9.97 12.26 -3.48
C LEU A 9 8.75 13.18 -3.60
N ARG A 10 7.92 12.92 -4.61
CA ARG A 10 6.66 13.63 -4.87
C ARG A 10 5.52 12.65 -5.04
N CYS A 11 4.33 13.09 -4.65
CA CYS A 11 3.10 12.33 -4.89
C CYS A 11 2.87 12.21 -6.40
N PRO A 12 2.70 11.00 -6.95
CA PRO A 12 2.47 10.82 -8.39
C PRO A 12 1.09 11.32 -8.86
N TYR A 13 0.20 11.72 -7.94
CA TYR A 13 -1.15 12.19 -8.25
C TYR A 13 -1.29 13.73 -8.18
N CYS A 14 -0.81 14.40 -7.12
CA CYS A 14 -0.89 15.86 -7.01
C CYS A 14 0.44 16.60 -7.17
N GLY A 15 1.57 15.89 -7.26
CA GLY A 15 2.90 16.51 -7.29
C GLY A 15 3.36 17.13 -5.96
N GLY A 16 2.58 16.99 -4.88
CA GLY A 16 2.92 17.47 -3.54
C GLY A 16 4.09 16.74 -2.91
N ARG A 17 4.70 17.35 -1.88
CA ARG A 17 5.75 16.71 -1.08
C ARG A 17 5.15 15.57 -0.26
N LEU A 18 5.87 14.45 -0.22
CA LEU A 18 5.53 13.32 0.64
C LEU A 18 6.28 13.44 1.97
N GLU A 19 5.58 13.21 3.05
CA GLU A 19 6.11 13.28 4.42
C GLU A 19 5.73 12.01 5.18
N LEU A 20 6.56 11.62 6.14
CA LEU A 20 6.19 10.54 7.06
C LEU A 20 5.03 11.01 7.94
N VAL A 21 3.94 10.25 7.98
CA VAL A 21 2.82 10.48 8.89
C VAL A 21 3.21 9.90 10.26
N ASP A 22 3.90 10.70 11.07
CA ASP A 22 4.47 10.32 12.38
C ASP A 22 3.42 9.86 13.42
N THR A 23 2.18 10.32 13.30
CA THR A 23 1.04 9.89 14.12
C THR A 23 0.56 8.47 13.83
N MET A 24 0.99 7.86 12.72
CA MET A 24 0.67 6.47 12.38
C MET A 24 1.83 5.53 12.74
N PHE A 25 1.54 4.23 12.75
CA PHE A 25 2.56 3.21 12.95
C PHE A 25 3.71 3.38 11.94
N HIS A 26 4.94 3.35 12.46
CA HIS A 26 6.15 3.34 11.67
C HIS A 26 7.26 2.59 12.41
N GLN A 27 8.16 1.97 11.65
CA GLN A 27 9.39 1.36 12.12
C GLN A 27 10.56 2.04 11.39
N ALA A 28 11.32 2.85 12.12
CA ALA A 28 12.50 3.52 11.61
C ALA A 28 13.72 3.22 12.50
N SER A 29 14.88 3.07 11.89
CA SER A 29 16.16 2.93 12.57
C SER A 29 17.14 3.94 12.00
N GLY A 30 17.52 4.93 12.81
CA GLY A 30 18.33 6.05 12.36
C GLY A 30 17.67 6.78 11.18
N ASN A 31 18.31 6.72 10.01
CA ASN A 31 17.84 7.38 8.80
C ASN A 31 17.13 6.45 7.81
N GLU A 32 16.78 5.23 8.25
CA GLU A 32 16.08 4.24 7.43
C GLU A 32 14.68 3.97 7.97
N LEU A 33 13.69 4.20 7.12
CA LEU A 33 12.30 3.81 7.33
C LEU A 33 12.09 2.41 6.74
N GLN A 34 11.72 1.45 7.58
CA GLN A 34 11.37 0.09 7.17
C GLN A 34 9.88 -0.03 6.87
N ASP A 35 9.03 0.37 7.81
CA ASP A 35 7.58 0.35 7.60
C ASP A 35 6.99 1.69 8.04
N GLY A 36 5.94 2.15 7.37
CA GLY A 36 5.27 3.38 7.75
C GLY A 36 4.31 3.90 6.71
N VAL A 37 3.69 5.05 6.98
CA VAL A 37 2.78 5.71 6.04
C VAL A 37 3.38 7.03 5.60
N LEU A 38 3.48 7.24 4.28
CA LEU A 38 3.78 8.53 3.68
C LEU A 38 2.49 9.23 3.32
N GLY A 39 2.39 10.52 3.62
CA GLY A 39 1.23 11.35 3.34
C GLY A 39 1.59 12.59 2.53
N CYS A 40 0.60 13.05 1.79
CA CYS A 40 0.54 14.39 1.21
C CYS A 40 -0.89 14.92 1.36
N GLU A 41 -1.18 16.09 0.80
CA GLU A 41 -2.52 16.69 0.87
C GLU A 41 -3.62 15.82 0.25
N CYS A 42 -3.31 15.05 -0.80
CA CYS A 42 -4.36 14.31 -1.51
C CYS A 42 -4.44 12.82 -1.15
N CYS A 43 -3.33 12.15 -0.83
CA CYS A 43 -3.33 10.69 -0.68
C CYS A 43 -2.25 10.23 0.32
N ILE A 44 -2.37 8.97 0.75
CA ILE A 44 -1.44 8.28 1.65
C ILE A 44 -0.97 6.94 1.07
N PHE A 45 0.30 6.60 1.28
CA PHE A 45 1.01 5.47 0.68
C PHE A 45 1.78 4.68 1.74
N PRO A 46 1.79 3.35 1.68
CA PRO A 46 2.62 2.57 2.61
C PRO A 46 4.09 2.56 2.17
N VAL A 47 4.97 2.50 3.15
CA VAL A 47 6.32 1.94 3.03
C VAL A 47 6.26 0.54 3.62
N VAL A 48 6.67 -0.45 2.86
CA VAL A 48 6.69 -1.86 3.27
C VAL A 48 8.11 -2.38 3.11
N ASN A 49 8.73 -2.84 4.20
CA ASN A 49 10.11 -3.36 4.21
C ASN A 49 11.11 -2.47 3.44
N GLY A 50 10.97 -1.15 3.63
CA GLY A 50 11.82 -0.13 3.07
C GLY A 50 11.49 0.31 1.65
N ILE A 51 10.38 -0.16 1.07
CA ILE A 51 9.93 0.16 -0.29
C ILE A 51 8.68 1.06 -0.23
N PRO A 52 8.74 2.34 -0.69
CA PRO A 52 7.56 3.17 -0.82
C PRO A 52 6.69 2.71 -2.00
N VAL A 53 5.45 2.32 -1.72
CA VAL A 53 4.50 1.82 -2.74
C VAL A 53 3.58 2.95 -3.17
N LEU A 54 3.95 3.64 -4.26
CA LEU A 54 3.32 4.89 -4.69
C LEU A 54 2.17 4.71 -5.71
N HIS A 55 1.45 3.60 -5.66
CA HIS A 55 0.26 3.35 -6.49
C HIS A 55 -0.92 2.92 -5.61
N LEU A 56 -2.12 2.99 -6.17
CA LEU A 56 -3.39 2.75 -5.45
C LEU A 56 -4.10 1.48 -5.93
N ASP A 57 -3.34 0.46 -6.34
CA ASP A 57 -3.92 -0.84 -6.63
C ASP A 57 -4.41 -1.54 -5.34
N ALA A 58 -5.11 -2.66 -5.51
CA ALA A 58 -5.72 -3.37 -4.39
C ALA A 58 -4.66 -3.89 -3.39
N ALA A 59 -3.50 -4.34 -3.88
CA ALA A 59 -2.41 -4.82 -3.03
C ALA A 59 -1.82 -3.70 -2.18
N ALA A 60 -1.50 -2.55 -2.78
CA ALA A 60 -0.99 -1.38 -2.06
C ALA A 60 -2.00 -0.84 -1.05
N THR A 61 -3.29 -0.82 -1.41
CA THR A 61 -4.36 -0.39 -0.50
C THR A 61 -4.49 -1.33 0.70
N SER A 62 -4.40 -2.64 0.46
CA SER A 62 -4.42 -3.66 1.52
C SER A 62 -3.17 -3.55 2.41
N ALA A 63 -1.98 -3.38 1.81
CA ALA A 63 -0.74 -3.18 2.53
C ALA A 63 -0.79 -1.94 3.42
N ARG A 64 -1.34 -0.83 2.91
CA ARG A 64 -1.57 0.38 3.69
C ARG A 64 -2.42 0.12 4.93
N GLY A 65 -3.58 -0.51 4.78
CA GLY A 65 -4.44 -0.84 5.92
C GLY A 65 -3.74 -1.73 6.95
N ALA A 66 -2.88 -2.64 6.51
CA ALA A 66 -2.08 -3.48 7.40
C ALA A 66 -0.99 -2.68 8.14
N ILE A 67 -0.31 -1.74 7.48
CA ILE A 67 0.65 -0.83 8.13
C ILE A 67 -0.06 0.07 9.15
N GLU A 68 -1.18 0.70 8.78
CA GLU A 68 -2.00 1.52 9.69
C GLU A 68 -2.40 0.74 10.96
N ALA A 69 -2.69 -0.56 10.81
CA ALA A 69 -3.02 -1.46 11.91
C ALA A 69 -1.81 -2.03 12.68
N GLY A 70 -0.58 -1.62 12.35
CA GLY A 70 0.65 -2.12 12.98
C GLY A 70 0.97 -3.57 12.66
N ARG A 71 0.59 -4.06 11.47
CA ARG A 71 0.78 -5.45 11.01
C ARG A 71 1.67 -5.53 9.76
N PRO A 72 2.97 -5.22 9.87
CA PRO A 72 3.89 -5.14 8.72
C PRO A 72 4.05 -6.47 7.97
N GLN A 73 3.96 -7.60 8.65
CA GLN A 73 4.02 -8.93 8.01
C GLN A 73 2.82 -9.14 7.07
N LEU A 74 1.62 -8.70 7.48
CA LEU A 74 0.44 -8.76 6.63
C LEU A 74 0.55 -7.81 5.44
N ALA A 75 1.18 -6.64 5.61
CA ALA A 75 1.46 -5.73 4.52
C ALA A 75 2.40 -6.35 3.48
N LEU A 76 3.45 -7.04 3.93
CA LEU A 76 4.37 -7.76 3.04
C LEU A 76 3.67 -8.88 2.26
N ARG A 77 2.85 -9.70 2.94
CA ARG A 77 2.04 -10.75 2.31
C ARG A 77 1.12 -10.17 1.22
N ALA A 78 0.50 -9.02 1.47
CA ALA A 78 -0.35 -8.34 0.50
C ALA A 78 0.43 -7.95 -0.78
N MET A 79 1.67 -7.46 -0.65
CA MET A 79 2.49 -7.05 -1.79
C MET A 79 2.89 -8.20 -2.71
N VAL A 80 2.97 -9.43 -2.20
CA VAL A 80 3.27 -10.64 -3.00
C VAL A 80 2.02 -11.44 -3.36
N GLY A 81 0.82 -10.92 -3.06
CA GLY A 81 -0.42 -11.59 -3.39
C GLY A 81 -0.69 -12.84 -2.57
N LEU A 82 -0.28 -12.88 -1.31
CA LEU A 82 -0.60 -13.93 -0.33
C LEU A 82 -1.77 -13.49 0.56
N SER A 83 -2.99 -13.49 0.00
CA SER A 83 -4.22 -13.09 0.71
C SER A 83 -4.83 -14.19 1.56
N GLU A 84 -4.61 -15.46 1.20
CA GLU A 84 -5.18 -16.61 1.89
C GLU A 84 -4.19 -17.13 2.92
N GLU A 85 -4.64 -17.33 4.16
CA GLU A 85 -3.76 -17.75 5.26
C GLU A 85 -3.08 -19.09 4.96
N SER A 86 -3.80 -20.06 4.41
CA SER A 86 -3.23 -21.36 4.05
C SER A 86 -2.14 -21.28 2.97
N GLN A 87 -2.23 -20.30 2.07
CA GLN A 87 -1.19 -20.04 1.07
C GLN A 87 0.01 -19.33 1.72
N ALA A 88 -0.25 -18.37 2.61
CA ALA A 88 0.80 -17.68 3.35
C ALA A 88 1.61 -18.66 4.23
N GLU A 89 0.94 -19.56 4.94
CA GLU A 89 1.58 -20.61 5.75
C GLU A 89 2.44 -21.56 4.90
N GLN A 90 1.95 -21.96 3.72
CA GLN A 90 2.72 -22.79 2.79
C GLN A 90 3.98 -22.07 2.31
N PHE A 91 3.86 -20.80 1.93
CA PHE A 91 4.99 -19.98 1.53
C PHE A 91 5.99 -19.81 2.68
N GLU A 92 5.53 -19.47 3.87
CA GLU A 92 6.36 -19.29 5.06
C GLU A 92 7.11 -20.56 5.45
N SER A 93 6.44 -21.71 5.37
CA SER A 93 7.06 -23.02 5.58
C SER A 93 8.14 -23.31 4.53
N ALA A 94 7.86 -23.02 3.25
CA ALA A 94 8.80 -23.24 2.16
C ALA A 94 10.05 -22.35 2.28
N ILE A 95 9.91 -21.08 2.66
CA ILE A 95 11.08 -20.19 2.81
C ILE A 95 11.87 -20.43 4.09
N ALA A 96 11.25 -20.97 5.14
CA ALA A 96 11.92 -21.29 6.40
C ALA A 96 12.73 -22.60 6.31
N SER A 97 12.41 -23.46 5.34
CA SER A 97 13.06 -24.74 5.13
C SER A 97 14.37 -24.61 4.35
N GLN A 98 15.49 -25.05 4.94
CA GLN A 98 16.78 -25.10 4.25
C GLN A 98 16.84 -26.17 3.15
N SER A 99 15.92 -27.14 3.15
CA SER A 99 15.85 -28.17 2.12
C SER A 99 14.93 -27.80 0.96
N SER A 100 14.23 -26.66 1.05
CA SER A 100 13.29 -26.28 0.01
C SER A 100 13.98 -25.82 -1.26
N THR A 101 13.43 -26.24 -2.39
CA THR A 101 13.94 -25.83 -3.69
C THR A 101 13.33 -24.50 -4.12
N TYR A 102 14.02 -23.77 -5.01
CA TYR A 102 13.46 -22.57 -5.65
C TYR A 102 12.07 -22.83 -6.27
N ARG A 103 11.88 -24.01 -6.86
CA ARG A 103 10.62 -24.41 -7.47
C ARG A 103 9.48 -24.48 -6.45
N GLU A 104 9.73 -25.09 -5.29
CA GLU A 104 8.72 -25.20 -4.23
C GLU A 104 8.30 -23.83 -3.68
N VAL A 105 9.27 -22.91 -3.52
CA VAL A 105 8.99 -21.53 -3.11
C VAL A 105 8.12 -20.83 -4.16
N VAL A 106 8.47 -20.93 -5.45
CA VAL A 106 7.67 -20.31 -6.52
C VAL A 106 6.28 -20.93 -6.63
N GLU A 107 6.16 -22.25 -6.49
CA GLU A 107 4.87 -22.95 -6.51
C GLU A 107 3.95 -22.50 -5.36
N SER A 108 4.51 -22.20 -4.17
CA SER A 108 3.73 -21.65 -3.06
C SER A 108 3.21 -20.22 -3.30
N LEU A 109 3.93 -19.43 -4.12
CA LEU A 109 3.50 -18.09 -4.55
C LEU A 109 2.50 -18.14 -5.73
N ALA A 110 2.52 -19.21 -6.51
CA ALA A 110 1.73 -19.31 -7.73
C ALA A 110 0.22 -19.37 -7.42
N ARG A 111 -0.55 -18.46 -8.04
CA ARG A 111 -2.01 -18.52 -7.99
C ARG A 111 -2.55 -19.49 -9.05
N PRO A 112 -3.63 -20.24 -8.77
CA PRO A 112 -4.29 -21.04 -9.79
C PRO A 112 -4.86 -20.11 -10.89
N ILE A 113 -4.81 -20.57 -12.14
CA ILE A 113 -5.33 -19.86 -13.33
C ILE A 113 -6.78 -19.35 -13.14
N SER A 114 -7.57 -20.00 -12.29
CA SER A 114 -8.94 -19.59 -11.94
C SER A 114 -9.03 -18.22 -11.21
N TRP A 115 -7.92 -17.66 -10.74
CA TRP A 115 -7.85 -16.32 -10.16
C TRP A 115 -7.88 -15.20 -11.22
N LEU A 116 -7.25 -15.41 -12.39
CA LEU A 116 -7.24 -14.45 -13.51
C LEU A 116 -8.65 -14.13 -14.02
N ALA A 117 -9.62 -15.03 -13.84
CA ALA A 117 -11.00 -14.83 -14.25
C ALA A 117 -11.81 -13.92 -13.31
N ARG A 118 -11.32 -13.62 -12.10
CA ARG A 118 -12.07 -12.89 -11.04
C ARG A 118 -11.58 -11.47 -10.75
N SER A 119 -10.45 -11.04 -11.29
CA SER A 119 -9.81 -9.76 -10.95
C SER A 119 -10.34 -8.54 -11.72
N SER A 120 -11.40 -8.69 -12.54
CA SER A 120 -12.00 -7.61 -13.35
C SER A 120 -12.99 -6.71 -12.57
N GLY A 121 -12.73 -6.46 -11.28
CA GLY A 121 -13.57 -5.65 -10.39
C GLY A 121 -13.02 -4.24 -10.14
N ARG A 122 -13.89 -3.23 -10.36
CA ARG A 122 -13.79 -1.77 -10.09
C ARG A 122 -12.53 -1.25 -9.37
N LEU A 123 -11.88 -0.27 -10.01
CA LEU A 123 -10.85 0.58 -9.42
C LEU A 123 -11.39 1.30 -8.16
N PRO A 124 -10.64 1.33 -7.04
CA PRO A 124 -10.99 2.16 -5.91
C PRO A 124 -10.98 3.65 -6.29
N VAL A 125 -11.93 4.42 -5.74
CA VAL A 125 -11.99 5.88 -5.94
C VAL A 125 -10.76 6.49 -5.24
N PRO A 126 -9.93 7.29 -5.93
CA PRO A 126 -8.51 7.35 -5.58
C PRO A 126 -8.25 8.09 -4.27
N CYS A 127 -8.88 9.24 -4.07
CA CYS A 127 -8.50 10.18 -3.01
C CYS A 127 -9.74 10.99 -2.60
N SER A 128 -10.11 10.95 -1.32
CA SER A 128 -11.17 11.81 -0.79
C SER A 128 -10.60 13.20 -0.58
N SER A 129 -11.00 14.17 -1.41
CA SER A 129 -10.81 15.59 -1.10
C SER A 129 -11.62 15.92 0.15
N GLY A 130 -10.97 16.00 1.31
CA GLY A 130 -11.57 16.55 2.50
C GLY A 130 -11.79 18.05 2.32
N GLY A 131 -13.05 18.46 2.18
CA GLY A 131 -13.54 19.80 2.55
C GLY A 131 -13.50 20.89 1.47
N SER A 132 -14.63 21.09 0.80
CA SER A 132 -15.07 22.44 0.44
C SER A 132 -16.56 22.54 0.74
N ALA A 133 -16.92 23.51 1.57
CA ALA A 133 -18.28 23.86 1.95
C ALA A 133 -19.17 24.09 0.71
N PRO A 134 -20.51 23.94 0.82
CA PRO A 134 -21.40 24.26 -0.29
C PRO A 134 -21.29 25.76 -0.61
N SER A 135 -20.67 26.07 -1.75
CA SER A 135 -20.78 27.40 -2.36
C SER A 135 -22.19 27.54 -2.92
N THR A 136 -23.06 28.19 -2.16
CA THR A 136 -24.29 28.79 -2.65
C THR A 136 -23.94 29.76 -3.78
N TYR A 137 -24.25 29.39 -5.03
CA TYR A 137 -24.49 30.38 -6.07
C TYR A 137 -25.99 30.68 -6.07
N ALA A 138 -26.32 31.88 -5.61
CA ALA A 138 -27.57 32.55 -5.88
C ALA A 138 -27.35 33.48 -7.06
N GLU A 139 -28.20 33.39 -8.08
CA GLU A 139 -28.54 34.37 -9.13
C GLU A 139 -29.50 33.65 -10.10
N ALA A 140 -30.60 34.17 -10.64
CA ALA A 140 -31.55 35.27 -10.43
C ALA A 140 -32.74 34.95 -11.40
N PRO A 141 -33.95 35.52 -11.26
CA PRO A 141 -35.12 35.06 -12.01
C PRO A 141 -35.14 35.52 -13.48
N ASP A 142 -35.51 34.61 -14.39
CA ASP A 142 -35.81 34.91 -15.78
C ASP A 142 -37.04 35.83 -15.88
N THR A 143 -36.87 36.93 -16.62
CA THR A 143 -37.93 37.79 -17.16
C THR A 143 -38.59 37.17 -18.39
#